data_AF-W0JII3-F1
#
_entry.id   AF-W0JII3-F1
#
_cell.length_a   1.000
_cell.length_b   1.000
_cell.length_c   1.000
_cell.angle_alpha   90.00
_cell.angle_beta   90.00
_cell.angle_gamma   90.00
#
_symmetry.space_group_name_H-M   'P 1'
#
loop_
_entity.id
_entity.type
_entity.pdbx_description
1 polymer ?
#
loop_
_entity_poly.entity_id
_entity_poly.type
_entity_poly.pdbx_seq_one_letter_code
_entity_poly.pdbx_strand_id
1 'polypeptide(L)' 'MTECVECGADVALHDDLEVGEIVDCTTCGAELEVVDTAPPVLERAPELEEDWGE' A
#
# COMPACT_ATOMS: atom_id res chain seq x y z
N MET A 1 11.06 -0.12 5.25
CA MET A 1 10.81 0.89 4.21
C MET A 1 10.84 0.20 2.86
N THR A 2 9.99 0.62 1.93
CA THR A 2 9.97 0.14 0.54
C THR A 2 9.57 1.29 -0.38
N GLU A 3 9.66 1.12 -1.70
CA GLU A 3 9.40 2.20 -2.66
C GLU A 3 7.90 2.30 -3.00
N CYS A 4 7.38 3.52 -3.06
CA CYS A 4 6.04 3.79 -3.60
C CYS A 4 6.03 3.56 -5.12
N VAL A 5 5.23 2.61 -5.58
CA VAL A 5 5.12 2.24 -7.01
C VAL A 5 4.58 3.37 -7.91
N GLU A 6 3.99 4.42 -7.31
CA GLU A 6 3.42 5.55 -8.04
C GLU A 6 4.40 6.70 -8.29
N CYS A 7 5.25 7.00 -7.30
CA CYS A 7 6.11 8.19 -7.36
C CYS A 7 7.58 7.94 -7.06
N GLY A 8 7.96 6.70 -6.70
CA GLY A 8 9.34 6.32 -6.39
C GLY A 8 9.85 6.82 -5.03
N ALA A 9 8.99 7.39 -4.18
CA ALA A 9 9.38 7.85 -2.85
C ALA A 9 9.49 6.68 -1.85
N ASP A 10 10.38 6.79 -0.87
CA ASP A 10 10.45 5.85 0.26
C ASP A 10 9.19 5.91 1.12
N VAL A 11 8.57 4.75 1.35
CA VAL A 11 7.44 4.54 2.25
C VAL A 11 7.95 3.90 3.53
N ALA A 12 7.74 4.58 4.66
CA ALA A 12 8.03 4.02 5.97
C ALA A 12 6.96 2.99 6.35
N LEU A 13 7.39 1.82 6.81
CA LEU A 13 6.54 0.70 7.21
C LEU A 13 6.85 0.36 8.66
N HIS A 14 5.85 0.00 9.45
CA HIS A 14 6.04 -0.45 10.82
C HIS A 14 6.51 -1.91 10.88
N ASP A 15 7.01 -2.33 12.04
CA ASP A 15 7.60 -3.66 12.22
C ASP A 15 6.58 -4.81 12.13
N ASP A 16 5.31 -4.55 12.45
CA ASP A 16 4.22 -5.55 12.46
C ASP A 16 3.36 -5.52 11.17
N LEU A 17 4.00 -5.35 10.01
CA LEU A 17 3.30 -5.20 8.71
C LEU A 17 2.50 -6.45 8.32
N GLU A 18 1.28 -6.27 7.82
CA GLU A 18 0.40 -7.37 7.38
C GLU A 18 0.08 -7.31 5.87
N VAL A 19 0.02 -8.48 5.21
CA VAL A 19 -0.47 -8.54 3.82
C VAL A 19 -1.95 -8.17 3.78
N GLY A 20 -2.33 -7.31 2.83
CA GLY A 20 -3.66 -6.71 2.72
C GLY A 20 -3.84 -5.42 3.50
N GLU A 21 -2.83 -4.98 4.25
CA GLU A 21 -2.85 -3.69 4.92
C GLU A 21 -2.77 -2.54 3.90
N ILE A 22 -3.58 -1.50 4.10
CA ILE A 22 -3.55 -0.28 3.29
C ILE A 22 -2.68 0.78 3.96
N VAL A 23 -1.70 1.29 3.22
CA VAL A 23 -0.77 2.34 3.65
C VAL A 23 -0.82 3.53 2.69
N ASP A 24 -0.82 4.75 3.24
CA ASP A 24 -0.80 5.97 2.44
C ASP A 24 0.63 6.40 2.12
N CYS A 25 0.92 6.69 0.84
CA CYS A 25 2.15 7.39 0.48
C CYS A 25 2.05 8.86 0.89
N THR A 26 2.78 9.27 1.93
CA THR A 26 2.79 10.66 2.42
C THR A 26 3.38 11.68 1.43
N THR A 27 3.93 11.23 0.30
CA THR A 27 4.50 12.09 -0.74
C THR A 27 3.50 12.41 -1.86
N CYS A 28 2.87 11.40 -2.45
CA CYS A 28 1.93 11.59 -3.57
C CYS A 28 0.45 11.41 -3.19
N GLY A 29 0.16 10.90 -1.99
CA GLY A 29 -1.20 10.64 -1.53
C GLY A 29 -1.84 9.38 -2.14
N ALA A 30 -1.06 8.50 -2.77
CA ALA A 30 -1.58 7.23 -3.25
C ALA A 30 -1.85 6.27 -2.08
N GLU A 31 -3.01 5.62 -2.11
CA GLU A 31 -3.34 4.46 -1.28
C GLU A 31 -2.66 3.22 -1.88
N LEU A 32 -1.88 2.51 -1.06
CA LEU A 32 -1.11 1.35 -1.46
C LEU A 32 -1.49 0.15 -0.59
N GLU A 33 -1.51 -1.05 -1.16
CA GLU A 33 -1.72 -2.30 -0.43
C GLU A 33 -0.40 -3.05 -0.27
N VAL A 34 -0.19 -3.63 0.92
CA VAL A 34 0.93 -4.54 1.19
C VAL A 34 0.63 -5.92 0.58
N VAL A 35 1.43 -6.36 -0.39
CA VAL A 35 1.24 -7.66 -1.05
C VAL A 35 2.26 -8.72 -0.62
N ASP A 36 3.35 -8.31 0.03
CA ASP A 36 4.35 -9.18 0.68
C ASP A 36 4.99 -8.41 1.85
N THR A 37 5.53 -9.12 2.84
CA THR A 37 6.20 -8.54 4.03
C THR A 37 7.67 -8.95 4.16
N ALA A 38 8.15 -9.93 3.36
CA ALA A 38 9.49 -10.49 3.49
C ALA A 38 10.14 -10.86 2.13
N PRO A 39 10.59 -9.87 1.33
CA PRO A 39 10.67 -8.43 1.62
C PRO A 39 9.34 -7.69 1.40
N PRO A 40 9.15 -6.50 2.00
CA PRO A 40 7.93 -5.74 1.82
C PRO A 40 7.75 -5.23 0.39
N VAL A 41 6.58 -5.51 -0.18
CA VAL A 41 6.18 -5.08 -1.52
C VAL A 41 4.83 -4.35 -1.43
N LEU A 42 4.72 -3.23 -2.14
CA LEU A 42 3.50 -2.43 -2.25
C LEU A 42 2.97 -2.45 -3.67
N GLU A 43 1.65 -2.49 -3.82
CA GLU A 43 0.94 -2.22 -5.07
C GLU A 43 -0.10 -1.12 -4.84
N ARG A 44 -0.71 -0.59 -5.92
CA ARG A 44 -1.85 0.32 -5.76
C ARG A 44 -2.97 -0.41 -5.02
N ALA A 45 -3.53 0.22 -3.99
CA ALA A 45 -4.71 -0.30 -3.32
C ALA A 45 -5.85 -0.46 -4.35
N PRO A 46 -6.66 -1.53 -4.24
CA PRO A 46 -7.80 -1.72 -5.11
C PRO A 46 -8.79 -0.56 -4.93
N GLU A 47 -9.36 -0.09 -6.05
CA GLU A 47 -10.51 0.80 -5.97
C GLU A 47 -11.66 0.03 -5.32
N LEU A 48 -12.36 0.67 -4.38
CA LEU A 48 -13.58 0.10 -3.82
C LEU A 48 -14.56 -0.17 -4.98
N GLU A 49 -14.79 -1.43 -5.31
CA GLU A 49 -15.81 -1.81 -6.29
C GLU A 49 -17.17 -1.29 -5.80
N GLU A 50 -17.95 -0.61 -6.64
CA GLU A 50 -19.24 -0.01 -6.25
C GLU A 50 -20.32 -1.05 -5.85
N ASP A 51 -19.99 -2.33 -5.76
CA ASP A 51 -20.87 -3.47 -5.47
C ASP A 51 -20.82 -3.94 -3.99
N TRP A 52 -20.19 -3.16 -3.09
CA TRP A 52 -20.33 -3.37 -1.64
C TRP A 52 -21.77 -3.03 -1.17
N GLY A 53 -22.79 -3.77 -1.61
CA GLY A 53 -24.14 -3.70 -1.04
C GLY A 53 -25.35 -3.73 -1.97
N GLU A 54 -25.30 -4.37 -3.14
CA GLU A 54 -26.53 -4.77 -3.87
C GLU A 54 -27.05 -6.16 -3.46
#